data_AF-A0A519KTE5-F1
#
_entry.id   AF-A0A519KTE5-F1
#
_cell.length_a   1.000
_cell.length_b   1.000
_cell.length_c   1.000
_cell.angle_alpha   90.00
_cell.angle_beta   90.00
_cell.angle_gamma   90.00
#
_symmetry.space_group_name_H-M   'P 1'
#
loop_
_entity.id
_entity.type
_entity.pdbx_description
1 polymer ?
#
loop_
_entity_poly.entity_id
_entity_poly.type
_entity_poly.pdbx_seq_one_letter_code
_entity_poly.pdbx_strand_id
1 'polypeptide(L)'
;MQKKKAPLLLFFWIQKAIEKPTSFSIPVFRLTKSATEKFLNETGIQLAEIEKKTAQKLQTASSLLKNKKCSFSIELNSEAFPVRNVIGMIPGKDNSKTIIVGAHYDHLGIKNDSIYNGADDNASGTSGMLALAKNWSESKVKPPYNIVFASWTAEEMGLLGSEYFVQDLDLNKQKILLCINMDMISRSAPEDKAKRILSIGTQKENENLRKIASENNKNLQNP
;
A
#
# COMPACT_ATOMS: atom_id res chain seq x y z
N MET A 1 -44.08 -8.35 -14.73
CA MET A 1 -42.60 -8.35 -14.65
C MET A 1 -42.15 -7.27 -13.68
N GLN A 2 -41.74 -7.63 -12.46
CA GLN A 2 -41.18 -6.66 -11.49
C GLN A 2 -39.73 -6.35 -11.89
N LYS A 3 -39.44 -5.10 -12.27
CA LYS A 3 -38.07 -4.60 -12.42
C LYS A 3 -37.38 -4.64 -11.04
N LYS A 4 -36.53 -5.63 -10.81
CA LYS A 4 -35.73 -5.77 -9.58
C LYS A 4 -34.61 -4.72 -9.58
N LYS A 5 -34.63 -3.82 -8.59
CA LYS A 5 -33.57 -2.81 -8.38
C LYS A 5 -32.27 -3.50 -7.96
N ALA A 6 -31.18 -3.19 -8.65
CA ALA A 6 -29.82 -3.53 -8.21
C ALA A 6 -29.48 -2.76 -6.91
N PRO A 7 -28.63 -3.29 -6.02
CA PRO A 7 -28.18 -2.56 -4.85
C PRO A 7 -27.46 -1.28 -5.27
N LEU A 8 -27.82 -0.17 -4.62
CA LEU A 8 -27.29 1.16 -4.92
C LEU A 8 -25.86 1.25 -4.36
N LEU A 9 -24.84 1.28 -5.23
CA LEU A 9 -23.52 1.76 -4.84
C LEU A 9 -23.59 3.28 -4.64
N LEU A 10 -23.31 3.73 -3.42
CA LEU A 10 -23.16 5.14 -3.11
C LEU A 10 -21.70 5.54 -3.34
N PHE A 11 -21.48 6.47 -4.26
CA PHE A 11 -20.19 7.13 -4.47
C PHE A 11 -20.17 8.44 -3.69
N PHE A 12 -19.14 8.63 -2.86
CA PHE A 12 -18.92 9.88 -2.15
C PHE A 12 -17.72 10.61 -2.75
N TRP A 13 -17.85 11.92 -2.88
CA TRP A 13 -16.82 12.83 -3.41
C TRP A 13 -16.44 13.81 -2.31
N ILE A 14 -15.16 13.88 -1.98
CA ILE A 14 -14.61 14.93 -1.12
C ILE A 14 -13.31 15.40 -1.76
N GLN A 15 -13.19 16.71 -1.99
CA GLN A 15 -12.04 17.34 -2.64
C GLN A 15 -11.46 18.36 -1.66
N LYS A 16 -10.27 18.09 -1.14
CA LYS A 16 -9.48 19.01 -0.32
C LYS A 16 -8.02 18.86 -0.70
N ALA A 17 -7.31 19.97 -0.84
CA ALA A 17 -5.88 19.96 -1.13
C ALA A 17 -5.11 19.43 0.09
N ILE A 18 -4.15 18.52 -0.15
CA ILE A 18 -3.23 18.04 0.89
C ILE A 18 -1.98 18.92 0.81
N GLU A 19 -1.89 19.91 1.67
CA GLU A 19 -0.66 20.66 1.88
C GLU A 19 0.12 20.00 3.03
N LYS A 20 1.25 19.33 2.72
CA LYS A 20 2.17 18.92 3.78
C LYS A 20 2.85 20.18 4.32
N PRO A 21 2.82 20.45 5.65
CA PRO A 21 3.65 21.50 6.21
C PRO A 21 5.12 21.18 5.90
N THR A 22 5.87 22.18 5.47
CA THR A 22 7.31 22.06 5.19
C THR A 22 8.03 21.62 6.47
N SER A 23 8.26 20.32 6.61
CA SER A 23 9.18 19.81 7.62
C SER A 23 10.59 20.01 7.07
N PHE A 24 11.48 20.59 7.90
CA PHE A 24 12.91 20.62 7.59
C PHE A 24 13.43 19.19 7.64
N SER A 25 13.27 18.46 6.55
CA SER A 25 13.89 17.16 6.36
C SER A 25 15.38 17.37 6.07
N ILE A 26 16.23 16.64 6.78
CA ILE A 26 17.64 16.52 6.40
C ILE A 26 17.63 15.96 4.96
N PRO A 27 18.24 16.64 3.97
CA PRO A 27 18.21 16.17 2.59
C PRO A 27 18.85 14.78 2.51
N VAL A 28 18.10 13.82 1.97
CA VAL A 28 18.55 12.44 1.79
C VAL A 28 18.97 12.25 0.35
N PHE A 29 20.24 11.89 0.15
CA PHE A 29 20.78 11.56 -1.17
C PHE A 29 20.94 10.05 -1.29
N ARG A 30 20.51 9.49 -2.42
CA ARG A 30 20.81 8.11 -2.80
C ARG A 30 21.86 8.14 -3.91
N LEU A 31 22.96 7.43 -3.68
CA LEU A 31 24.02 7.25 -4.67
C LEU A 31 23.83 5.91 -5.36
N THR A 32 24.12 5.86 -6.67
CA THR A 32 24.23 4.58 -7.38
C THR A 32 25.43 3.79 -6.83
N LYS A 33 25.45 2.47 -7.03
CA LYS A 33 26.57 1.62 -6.58
C LYS A 33 27.92 2.15 -7.06
N SER A 34 28.02 2.48 -8.36
CA SER A 34 29.25 3.03 -8.94
C SER A 34 29.65 4.39 -8.36
N ALA A 35 28.67 5.29 -8.11
CA ALA A 35 28.97 6.58 -7.48
C ALA A 35 29.45 6.38 -6.03
N THR A 36 28.86 5.45 -5.29
CA THR A 36 29.27 5.09 -3.93
C THR A 36 30.68 4.53 -3.89
N GLU A 37 31.02 3.59 -4.79
CA GLU A 37 32.38 3.01 -4.88
C GLU A 37 33.43 4.09 -5.18
N LYS A 38 33.15 4.98 -6.14
CA LYS A 38 34.02 6.13 -6.45
C LYS A 38 34.17 7.07 -5.25
N PHE A 39 33.08 7.34 -4.54
CA PHE A 39 33.09 8.23 -3.38
C PHE A 39 33.89 7.65 -2.21
N LEU A 40 33.81 6.34 -2.00
CA LEU A 40 34.55 5.62 -0.95
C LEU A 40 36.00 5.30 -1.31
N ASN A 41 36.43 5.54 -2.55
CA ASN A 41 37.82 5.28 -2.95
C ASN A 41 38.81 6.00 -2.01
N GLU A 42 39.93 5.36 -1.69
CA GLU A 42 40.99 5.86 -0.78
C GLU A 42 40.58 6.04 0.70
N THR A 43 39.34 5.70 1.08
CA THR A 43 38.91 5.75 2.49
C THR A 43 39.27 4.49 3.28
N GLY A 44 39.71 3.42 2.59
CA GLY A 44 39.89 2.09 3.17
C GLY A 44 38.59 1.34 3.44
N ILE A 45 37.43 1.95 3.15
CA ILE A 45 36.11 1.34 3.32
C ILE A 45 35.70 0.66 2.01
N GLN A 46 35.35 -0.62 2.07
CA GLN A 46 34.85 -1.37 0.94
C GLN A 46 33.34 -1.55 1.04
N LEU A 47 32.61 -1.15 -0.01
CA LEU A 47 31.15 -1.24 -0.06
C LEU A 47 30.67 -2.69 0.16
N ALA A 48 31.33 -3.67 -0.46
CA ALA A 48 31.00 -5.08 -0.34
C ALA A 48 31.07 -5.61 1.10
N GLU A 49 32.01 -5.12 1.92
CA GLU A 49 32.11 -5.51 3.33
C GLU A 49 30.98 -4.92 4.17
N ILE A 50 30.59 -3.68 3.89
CA ILE A 50 29.43 -3.03 4.51
C ILE A 50 28.16 -3.81 4.17
N GLU A 51 27.92 -4.09 2.89
CA GLU A 51 26.77 -4.85 2.41
C GLU A 51 26.68 -6.21 3.12
N LYS A 52 27.81 -6.95 3.20
CA LYS A 52 27.87 -8.25 3.86
C LYS A 52 27.57 -8.17 5.36
N LYS A 53 28.15 -7.20 6.07
CA LYS A 53 27.93 -7.02 7.52
C LYS A 53 26.48 -6.64 7.82
N THR A 54 25.91 -5.71 7.05
CA THR A 54 24.53 -5.26 7.23
C THR A 54 23.54 -6.37 6.90
N ALA A 55 23.76 -7.14 5.81
CA ALA A 55 22.91 -8.27 5.47
C ALA A 55 22.90 -9.37 6.54
N GLN A 56 24.05 -9.65 7.17
CA GLN A 56 24.17 -10.70 8.18
C GLN A 56 23.65 -10.29 9.56
N LYS A 57 23.88 -9.04 9.97
CA LYS A 57 23.57 -8.58 11.33
C LYS A 57 22.32 -7.71 11.44
N LEU A 58 21.72 -7.30 10.31
CA LEU A 58 20.62 -6.33 10.25
C LEU A 58 20.91 -5.04 11.03
N GLN A 59 22.19 -4.65 11.11
CA GLN A 59 22.66 -3.46 11.81
C GLN A 59 23.29 -2.47 10.83
N THR A 60 23.09 -1.19 11.10
CA THR A 60 23.67 -0.08 10.33
C THR A 60 25.18 -0.05 10.51
N ALA A 61 25.95 -0.09 9.43
CA ALA A 61 27.41 0.01 9.44
C ALA A 61 27.89 1.47 9.32
N SER A 62 27.36 2.35 10.17
CA SER A 62 27.70 3.78 10.16
C SER A 62 29.17 3.98 10.55
N SER A 63 29.92 4.72 9.72
CA SER A 63 31.32 5.06 9.99
C SER A 63 31.64 6.48 9.57
N LEU A 64 32.61 7.10 10.25
CA LEU A 64 33.06 8.45 9.91
C LEU A 64 33.94 8.40 8.65
N LEU A 65 33.50 9.08 7.59
CA LEU A 65 34.28 9.25 6.37
C LEU A 65 35.26 10.41 6.54
N LYS A 66 36.52 10.08 6.90
CA LYS A 66 37.58 11.10 7.01
C LYS A 66 37.98 11.60 5.62
N ASN A 67 38.24 12.90 5.50
CA ASN A 67 38.78 13.56 4.30
C ASN A 67 37.92 13.46 3.04
N LYS A 68 36.64 13.06 3.14
CA LYS A 68 35.68 13.16 2.05
C LYS A 68 34.71 14.30 2.34
N LYS A 69 34.50 15.16 1.36
CA LYS A 69 33.48 16.21 1.38
C LYS A 69 32.61 16.01 0.16
N CYS A 70 31.31 16.23 0.33
CA CYS A 70 30.36 16.27 -0.78
C CYS A 70 29.57 17.57 -0.65
N SER A 71 29.37 18.25 -1.77
CA SER A 71 28.54 19.44 -1.86
C SER A 71 27.42 19.15 -2.85
N PHE A 72 26.20 19.51 -2.48
CA PHE A 72 25.02 19.32 -3.30
C PHE A 72 24.33 20.67 -3.45
N SER A 73 23.82 20.93 -4.65
CA SER A 73 22.88 22.02 -4.91
C SER A 73 21.62 21.39 -5.50
N ILE A 74 20.46 21.75 -4.97
CA ILE A 74 19.18 21.21 -5.40
C ILE A 74 18.28 22.37 -5.76
N GLU A 75 17.68 22.29 -6.95
CA GLU A 75 16.55 23.12 -7.34
C GLU A 75 15.30 22.23 -7.31
N LEU A 76 14.35 22.57 -6.43
CA LEU A 76 13.10 21.82 -6.28
C LEU A 76 11.99 22.52 -7.07
N ASN A 77 11.58 21.90 -8.16
CA ASN A 77 10.35 22.28 -8.87
C ASN A 77 9.23 21.39 -8.39
N SER A 78 8.26 21.97 -7.68
CA SER A 78 7.08 21.27 -7.16
C SER A 78 5.84 21.79 -7.87
N GLU A 79 5.02 20.87 -8.37
CA GLU A 79 3.73 21.18 -8.99
C GLU A 79 2.64 20.37 -8.28
N ALA A 80 1.50 21.01 -8.03
CA ALA A 80 0.35 20.36 -7.41
C ALA A 80 -0.59 19.84 -8.50
N PHE A 81 -1.01 18.58 -8.38
CA PHE A 81 -1.96 17.97 -9.28
C PHE A 81 -3.18 17.44 -8.51
N PRO A 82 -4.41 17.60 -9.04
CA PRO A 82 -5.59 17.03 -8.41
C PRO A 82 -5.60 15.51 -8.58
N VAL A 83 -5.68 14.79 -7.46
CA VAL A 83 -5.82 13.34 -7.39
C VAL A 83 -7.14 12.97 -6.70
N ARG A 84 -7.62 11.72 -6.87
CA ARG A 84 -8.94 11.31 -6.35
C ARG A 84 -8.93 9.88 -5.82
N ASN A 85 -9.35 9.69 -4.58
CA ASN A 85 -9.75 8.35 -4.15
C ASN A 85 -11.06 7.96 -4.84
N VAL A 86 -11.27 6.67 -5.07
CA VAL A 86 -12.55 6.12 -5.56
C VAL A 86 -13.11 5.19 -4.49
N ILE A 87 -14.24 5.60 -3.89
CA ILE A 87 -14.85 4.89 -2.76
C ILE A 87 -16.25 4.40 -3.15
N GLY A 88 -16.51 3.11 -2.90
CA GLY A 88 -17.83 2.51 -3.00
C GLY A 88 -18.18 1.77 -1.71
N MET A 89 -19.46 1.75 -1.35
CA MET A 89 -19.93 1.09 -0.12
C MET A 89 -21.11 0.15 -0.38
N ILE A 90 -21.07 -1.01 0.27
CA ILE A 90 -22.22 -1.91 0.41
C ILE A 90 -22.73 -1.81 1.86
N PRO A 91 -23.98 -1.35 2.07
CA PRO A 91 -24.50 -1.13 3.42
C PRO A 91 -24.77 -2.44 4.16
N GLY A 92 -24.34 -2.47 5.42
CA GLY A 92 -24.54 -3.59 6.33
C GLY A 92 -25.94 -3.66 6.94
N LYS A 93 -26.17 -4.73 7.72
CA LYS A 93 -27.30 -4.80 8.66
C LYS A 93 -27.11 -3.81 9.81
N ASP A 94 -25.91 -3.77 10.39
CA ASP A 94 -25.46 -2.76 11.33
C ASP A 94 -24.60 -1.74 10.59
N ASN A 95 -25.10 -0.52 10.43
CA ASN A 95 -24.46 0.56 9.69
C ASN A 95 -23.56 1.45 10.57
N SER A 96 -23.42 1.15 11.86
CA SER A 96 -22.51 1.85 12.78
C SER A 96 -21.08 1.34 12.72
N LYS A 97 -20.88 0.19 12.07
CA LYS A 97 -19.60 -0.52 11.97
C LYS A 97 -19.24 -0.76 10.51
N THR A 98 -17.94 -0.68 10.24
CA THR A 98 -17.42 -0.72 8.87
C THR A 98 -16.17 -1.59 8.78
N ILE A 99 -16.09 -2.39 7.71
CA ILE A 99 -14.89 -3.05 7.23
C ILE A 99 -14.44 -2.32 5.97
N ILE A 100 -13.17 -1.94 5.92
CA ILE A 100 -12.57 -1.31 4.74
C ILE A 100 -11.73 -2.36 4.01
N VAL A 101 -11.90 -2.43 2.69
CA VAL A 101 -11.05 -3.20 1.78
C VAL A 101 -10.40 -2.19 0.84
N GLY A 102 -9.12 -1.93 1.05
CA GLY A 102 -8.37 -0.88 0.38
C GLY A 102 -7.30 -1.42 -0.55
N ALA A 103 -7.07 -0.75 -1.67
CA ALA A 103 -5.93 -0.96 -2.57
C ALA A 103 -5.57 0.37 -3.24
N HIS A 104 -4.29 0.68 -3.43
CA HIS A 104 -3.93 1.86 -4.22
C HIS A 104 -3.93 1.55 -5.72
N TYR A 105 -4.11 2.59 -6.54
CA TYR A 105 -4.18 2.46 -7.99
C TYR A 105 -3.19 3.38 -8.74
N ASP A 106 -2.47 4.26 -8.05
CA ASP A 106 -1.35 5.03 -8.62
C ASP A 106 -0.04 4.23 -8.61
N HIS A 107 0.75 4.36 -9.67
CA HIS A 107 2.03 3.66 -9.83
C HIS A 107 3.11 4.63 -10.33
N LEU A 108 4.39 4.23 -10.27
CA LEU A 108 5.55 5.07 -10.62
C LEU A 108 5.61 5.58 -12.06
N GLY A 109 4.80 5.07 -12.99
CA GLY A 109 4.83 5.51 -14.39
C GLY A 109 6.16 5.22 -15.10
N ILE A 110 6.73 6.25 -15.72
CA ILE A 110 8.04 6.20 -16.38
C ILE A 110 9.06 6.87 -15.45
N LYS A 111 10.14 6.16 -15.14
CA LYS A 111 11.24 6.69 -14.33
C LYS A 111 12.58 6.21 -14.90
N ASN A 112 13.49 7.15 -15.16
CA ASN A 112 14.83 6.88 -15.71
C ASN A 112 14.79 5.94 -16.95
N ASP A 113 13.98 6.30 -17.96
CA ASP A 113 13.78 5.54 -19.22
C ASP A 113 13.21 4.12 -19.05
N SER A 114 12.76 3.77 -17.84
CA SER A 114 12.12 2.50 -17.54
C SER A 114 10.63 2.69 -17.28
N ILE A 115 9.81 1.82 -17.87
CA ILE A 115 8.36 1.79 -17.63
C ILE A 115 8.10 0.85 -16.45
N TYR A 116 7.48 1.37 -15.40
CA TYR A 116 7.01 0.60 -14.26
C TYR A 116 5.53 0.33 -14.47
N ASN A 117 5.18 -0.80 -15.11
CA ASN A 117 3.78 -1.09 -15.48
C ASN A 117 2.83 -1.32 -14.29
N GLY A 118 3.38 -1.50 -13.10
CA GLY A 118 2.61 -1.67 -11.87
C GLY A 118 1.72 -2.91 -11.80
N ALA A 119 2.17 -4.04 -12.34
CA ALA A 119 1.38 -5.28 -12.37
C ALA A 119 1.08 -5.85 -10.96
N ASP A 120 2.08 -5.86 -10.08
CA ASP A 120 1.94 -6.29 -8.68
C ASP A 120 1.66 -5.09 -7.78
N ASP A 121 2.59 -4.14 -7.79
CA ASP A 121 2.53 -2.80 -7.20
C ASP A 121 2.03 -1.80 -8.25
N ASN A 122 0.72 -1.73 -8.53
CA ASN A 122 -0.39 -1.98 -7.61
C ASN A 122 -1.56 -2.80 -8.19
N ALA A 123 -1.53 -3.11 -9.49
CA ALA A 123 -2.73 -3.48 -10.24
C ALA A 123 -3.33 -4.80 -9.76
N SER A 124 -2.50 -5.70 -9.22
CA SER A 124 -2.93 -6.94 -8.58
C SER A 124 -3.95 -6.66 -7.46
N GLY A 125 -3.63 -5.70 -6.59
CA GLY A 125 -4.44 -5.31 -5.45
C GLY A 125 -5.75 -4.68 -5.83
N THR A 126 -5.67 -3.67 -6.72
CA THR A 126 -6.85 -3.00 -7.26
C THR A 126 -7.78 -3.98 -7.99
N SER A 127 -7.22 -4.91 -8.77
CA SER A 127 -8.00 -5.96 -9.45
C SER A 127 -8.69 -6.90 -8.45
N GLY A 128 -7.98 -7.33 -7.40
CA GLY A 128 -8.56 -8.16 -6.34
C GLY A 128 -9.69 -7.46 -5.58
N MET A 129 -9.49 -6.19 -5.23
CA MET A 129 -10.51 -5.37 -4.57
C MET A 129 -11.76 -5.23 -5.44
N LEU A 130 -11.60 -4.94 -6.73
CA LEU A 130 -12.72 -4.83 -7.68
C LEU A 130 -13.46 -6.16 -7.85
N ALA A 131 -12.74 -7.29 -7.89
CA ALA A 131 -13.33 -8.62 -7.93
C ALA A 131 -14.19 -8.91 -6.69
N LEU A 132 -13.70 -8.56 -5.50
CA LEU A 132 -14.48 -8.68 -4.25
C LEU A 132 -15.71 -7.76 -4.26
N ALA A 133 -15.56 -6.51 -4.71
CA ALA A 133 -16.66 -5.55 -4.81
C ALA A 133 -17.77 -6.07 -5.74
N LYS A 134 -17.39 -6.60 -6.91
CA LYS A 134 -18.30 -7.23 -7.86
C LYS A 134 -19.02 -8.42 -7.24
N ASN A 135 -18.28 -9.35 -6.63
CA ASN A 135 -18.86 -10.55 -6.03
C ASN A 135 -19.88 -10.21 -4.93
N TRP A 136 -19.55 -9.28 -4.03
CA TRP A 136 -20.49 -8.84 -2.99
C TRP A 136 -21.74 -8.18 -3.57
N SER A 137 -21.58 -7.29 -4.55
CA SER A 137 -22.70 -6.61 -5.23
C SER A 137 -23.65 -7.60 -5.91
N GLU A 138 -23.11 -8.66 -6.53
CA GLU A 138 -23.87 -9.68 -7.24
C GLU A 138 -24.46 -10.77 -6.32
N SER A 139 -23.83 -11.03 -5.17
CA SER A 139 -24.22 -12.10 -4.23
C SER A 139 -25.63 -11.95 -3.65
N LYS A 140 -26.19 -10.74 -3.65
CA LYS A 140 -27.44 -10.36 -2.95
C LYS A 140 -27.43 -10.64 -1.45
N VAL A 141 -26.28 -10.97 -0.87
CA VAL A 141 -26.11 -11.15 0.57
C VAL A 141 -25.96 -9.77 1.21
N LYS A 142 -26.81 -9.47 2.19
CA LYS A 142 -26.64 -8.26 2.99
C LYS A 142 -25.58 -8.51 4.08
N PRO A 143 -24.41 -7.83 4.04
CA PRO A 143 -23.35 -8.09 4.99
C PRO A 143 -23.74 -7.68 6.42
N PRO A 144 -23.14 -8.28 7.47
CA PRO A 144 -23.41 -7.89 8.85
C PRO A 144 -23.10 -6.42 9.14
N TYR A 145 -22.01 -5.91 8.56
CA TYR A 145 -21.49 -4.55 8.72
C TYR A 145 -21.33 -3.89 7.35
N ASN A 146 -21.13 -2.57 7.33
CA ASN A 146 -20.78 -1.89 6.07
C ASN A 146 -19.48 -2.46 5.51
N ILE A 147 -19.41 -2.62 4.20
CA ILE A 147 -18.17 -2.93 3.49
C ILE A 147 -17.86 -1.75 2.58
N VAL A 148 -16.74 -1.09 2.84
CA VAL A 148 -16.20 0.00 2.02
C VAL A 148 -15.08 -0.55 1.16
N PHE A 149 -15.21 -0.40 -0.15
CA PHE A 149 -14.15 -0.66 -1.12
C PHE A 149 -13.52 0.67 -1.49
N ALA A 150 -12.21 0.79 -1.28
CA ALA A 150 -11.51 2.04 -1.41
C ALA A 150 -10.27 1.92 -2.28
N SER A 151 -10.32 2.58 -3.44
CA SER A 151 -9.18 2.71 -4.32
C SER A 151 -8.42 4.00 -3.98
N TRP A 152 -7.23 3.86 -3.42
CA TRP A 152 -6.39 4.97 -2.96
C TRP A 152 -5.52 5.51 -4.08
N THR A 153 -5.34 6.82 -4.07
CA THR A 153 -4.41 7.52 -4.96
C THR A 153 -3.21 8.05 -4.18
N ALA A 154 -2.14 8.43 -4.88
CA ALA A 154 -0.93 9.02 -4.33
C ALA A 154 -0.31 8.23 -3.15
N GLU A 155 -0.41 6.91 -3.19
CA GLU A 155 0.25 6.00 -2.24
C GLU A 155 1.76 6.06 -2.42
N GLU A 156 2.24 6.04 -3.68
CA GLU A 156 3.66 6.01 -4.05
C GLU A 156 4.38 7.31 -3.67
N MET A 157 3.61 8.36 -3.42
CA MET A 157 4.07 9.66 -2.92
C MET A 157 4.03 9.78 -1.39
N GLY A 158 3.67 8.69 -0.69
CA GLY A 158 3.64 8.58 0.77
C GLY A 158 2.24 8.56 1.36
N LEU A 159 1.40 7.62 0.90
CA LEU A 159 0.09 7.28 1.48
C LEU A 159 -0.96 8.42 1.46
N LEU A 160 -0.81 9.40 0.58
CA LEU A 160 -1.54 10.67 0.69
C LEU A 160 -3.06 10.49 0.55
N GLY A 161 -3.52 9.63 -0.36
CA GLY A 161 -4.95 9.39 -0.54
C GLY A 161 -5.61 8.74 0.67
N SER A 162 -5.01 7.71 1.26
CA SER A 162 -5.56 7.03 2.43
C SER A 162 -5.45 7.88 3.69
N GLU A 163 -4.36 8.65 3.84
CA GLU A 163 -4.19 9.65 4.91
C GLU A 163 -5.32 10.69 4.84
N TYR A 164 -5.60 11.21 3.65
CA TYR A 164 -6.69 12.15 3.44
C TYR A 164 -8.05 11.59 3.85
N PHE A 165 -8.33 10.34 3.48
CA PHE A 165 -9.58 9.67 3.83
C PHE A 165 -9.79 9.54 5.36
N VAL A 166 -8.74 9.20 6.11
CA VAL A 166 -8.86 9.02 7.56
C VAL A 166 -8.97 10.34 8.32
N GLN A 167 -8.42 11.44 7.78
CA GLN A 167 -8.51 12.77 8.41
C GLN A 167 -9.95 13.27 8.51
N ASP A 168 -10.80 12.92 7.55
CA ASP A 168 -12.20 13.35 7.50
C ASP A 168 -13.15 12.30 8.15
N LEU A 169 -12.62 11.22 8.74
CA LEU A 169 -13.42 10.12 9.30
C LEU A 169 -13.90 10.42 10.74
N ASP A 170 -15.22 10.56 10.92
CA ASP A 170 -15.83 10.68 12.25
C ASP A 170 -16.01 9.31 12.92
N LEU A 171 -15.00 8.90 13.70
CA LEU A 171 -14.98 7.62 14.42
C LEU A 171 -16.09 7.47 15.46
N ASN A 172 -16.73 8.56 15.90
CA ASN A 172 -17.87 8.48 16.82
C ASN A 172 -19.14 8.01 16.10
N LYS A 173 -19.24 8.26 14.78
CA LYS A 173 -20.38 7.84 13.94
C LYS A 173 -20.12 6.54 13.21
N GLN A 174 -18.86 6.20 12.95
CA GLN A 174 -18.45 5.03 12.17
C GLN A 174 -17.28 4.32 12.84
N LYS A 175 -17.56 3.17 13.46
CA LYS A 175 -16.51 2.34 14.05
C LYS A 175 -15.88 1.45 12.98
N ILE A 176 -14.60 1.69 12.65
CA ILE A 176 -13.83 0.81 11.78
C ILE A 176 -13.42 -0.44 12.57
N LEU A 177 -13.90 -1.61 12.14
CA LEU A 177 -13.57 -2.89 12.78
C LEU A 177 -12.31 -3.51 12.21
N LEU A 178 -12.09 -3.33 10.92
CA LEU A 178 -11.01 -3.96 10.18
C LEU A 178 -10.71 -3.14 8.92
N CYS A 179 -9.42 -2.96 8.63
CA CYS A 179 -8.94 -2.48 7.34
C CYS A 179 -8.09 -3.59 6.71
N ILE A 180 -8.53 -4.10 5.56
CA ILE A 180 -7.79 -5.06 4.74
C ILE A 180 -7.07 -4.27 3.66
N ASN A 181 -5.74 -4.22 3.72
CA ASN A 181 -4.92 -3.66 2.66
C ASN A 181 -4.59 -4.76 1.64
N MET A 182 -5.00 -4.57 0.40
CA MET A 182 -4.77 -5.51 -0.70
C MET A 182 -3.59 -5.09 -1.58
N ASP A 183 -2.61 -4.41 -1.02
CA ASP A 183 -1.42 -4.05 -1.79
C ASP A 183 -0.56 -5.30 -2.12
N MET A 184 -0.03 -5.35 -3.33
CA MET A 184 0.90 -6.38 -3.84
C MET A 184 0.46 -7.84 -3.62
N ILE A 185 -0.76 -8.20 -4.02
CA ILE A 185 -1.33 -9.54 -3.77
C ILE A 185 -0.92 -10.60 -4.80
N SER A 186 -0.08 -10.28 -5.79
CA SER A 186 0.34 -11.28 -6.80
C SER A 186 1.59 -12.07 -6.40
N ARG A 187 2.03 -11.93 -5.13
CA ARG A 187 3.19 -12.65 -4.58
C ARG A 187 2.78 -13.94 -3.88
N SER A 188 3.36 -15.04 -4.32
CA SER A 188 3.27 -16.32 -3.61
C SER A 188 4.32 -16.39 -2.50
N ALA A 189 3.93 -16.90 -1.33
CA ALA A 189 4.89 -17.28 -0.30
C ALA A 189 5.78 -18.46 -0.81
N PRO A 190 7.04 -18.60 -0.37
CA PRO A 190 7.90 -19.72 -0.80
C PRO A 190 7.27 -21.11 -0.59
N GLU A 191 6.45 -21.25 0.44
CA GLU A 191 5.68 -22.46 0.76
C GLU A 191 4.46 -22.68 -0.15
N ASP A 192 4.01 -21.66 -0.90
CA ASP A 192 2.86 -21.71 -1.80
C ASP A 192 3.21 -22.33 -3.16
N LYS A 193 3.55 -23.62 -3.14
CA LYS A 193 3.89 -24.39 -4.35
C LYS A 193 2.72 -24.48 -5.35
N ALA A 194 1.49 -24.30 -4.89
CA ALA A 194 0.28 -24.39 -5.70
C ALA A 194 -0.17 -23.02 -6.26
N LYS A 195 0.43 -21.91 -5.81
CA LYS A 195 0.02 -20.52 -6.09
C LYS A 195 -1.43 -20.22 -5.69
N ARG A 196 -1.85 -20.70 -4.51
CA ARG A 196 -3.25 -20.67 -4.03
C ARG A 196 -3.39 -20.29 -2.56
N ILE A 197 -2.32 -19.89 -1.89
CA ILE A 197 -2.38 -19.51 -0.48
C ILE A 197 -2.76 -18.04 -0.39
N LEU A 198 -3.89 -17.75 0.27
CA LEU A 198 -4.14 -16.39 0.77
C LEU A 198 -3.17 -16.14 1.93
N SER A 199 -2.14 -15.35 1.67
CA SER A 199 -1.22 -14.88 2.71
C SER A 199 -1.72 -13.54 3.24
N ILE A 200 -2.00 -13.49 4.54
CA ILE A 200 -2.35 -12.24 5.22
C ILE A 200 -1.19 -11.87 6.15
N GLY A 201 -0.55 -10.75 5.86
CA GLY A 201 0.32 -10.08 6.82
C GLY A 201 -0.54 -9.49 7.93
N THR A 202 -0.30 -9.91 9.16
CA THR A 202 -0.94 -9.32 10.35
C THR A 202 0.12 -8.58 11.15
N GLN A 203 -0.28 -7.53 11.88
CA GLN A 203 0.55 -7.06 12.99
C GLN A 203 0.80 -8.22 13.95
N LYS A 204 1.98 -8.25 14.57
CA LYS A 204 2.46 -9.38 15.39
C LYS A 204 1.51 -9.70 16.55
N GLU A 205 0.74 -8.71 16.96
CA GLU A 205 -0.18 -8.72 18.09
C GLU A 205 -1.56 -9.33 17.75
N ASN A 206 -1.83 -9.71 16.49
CA ASN A 206 -3.14 -10.24 16.07
C ASN A 206 -3.03 -11.49 15.18
N GLU A 207 -2.75 -12.63 15.79
CA GLU A 207 -2.63 -13.93 15.09
C GLU A 207 -3.97 -14.49 14.59
N ASN A 208 -5.11 -14.00 15.11
CA ASN A 208 -6.42 -14.54 14.79
C ASN A 208 -6.75 -14.44 13.29
N LEU A 209 -6.42 -13.32 12.64
CA LEU A 209 -6.63 -13.16 11.20
C LEU A 209 -5.76 -14.13 10.38
N ARG A 210 -4.51 -14.35 10.80
CA ARG A 210 -3.62 -15.33 10.17
C ARG A 210 -4.16 -16.76 10.33
N LYS A 211 -4.71 -17.08 11.51
CA LYS A 211 -5.37 -18.37 11.77
C LYS A 211 -6.60 -18.55 10.89
N ILE A 212 -7.50 -17.57 10.82
CA ILE A 212 -8.69 -17.59 9.96
C ILE A 212 -8.29 -17.78 8.49
N ALA A 213 -7.30 -17.03 8.00
CA ALA A 213 -6.80 -17.18 6.63
C ALA A 213 -6.26 -18.60 6.38
N SER A 214 -5.46 -19.11 7.31
CA SER A 214 -4.86 -20.45 7.23
C SER A 214 -5.91 -21.57 7.26
N GLU A 215 -6.97 -21.42 8.07
CA GLU A 215 -8.10 -22.35 8.12
C GLU A 215 -8.92 -22.30 6.83
N ASN A 216 -9.20 -21.11 6.30
CA ASN A 216 -9.91 -20.98 5.02
C ASN A 216 -9.09 -21.56 3.85
N ASN A 217 -7.77 -21.37 3.83
CA ASN A 217 -6.90 -21.95 2.81
C ASN A 217 -6.99 -23.49 2.77
N LYS A 218 -7.22 -24.17 3.91
CA LYS A 218 -7.41 -25.63 3.95
C LYS A 218 -8.72 -26.08 3.29
N ASN A 219 -9.71 -25.20 3.23
CA ASN A 219 -11.03 -25.49 2.66
C ASN A 219 -11.13 -25.13 1.18
N LEU A 220 -10.11 -24.46 0.61
CA LEU A 220 -10.03 -24.25 -0.83
C LEU A 220 -9.87 -25.63 -1.49
N GLN A 221 -10.81 -25.98 -2.36
CA GLN A 221 -10.75 -27.24 -3.08
C GLN A 221 -9.46 -27.30 -3.91
N ASN A 222 -8.79 -28.46 -3.89
CA ASN A 222 -7.84 -28.77 -4.95
C ASN A 222 -8.64 -28.84 -6.27
N PRO A 223 -8.22 -28.15 -7.34
CA PRO A 223 -8.83 -28.30 -8.65
C PRO A 223 -8.67 -29.72 -9.18
#